data_AF-A0A6G7Y1V9-F1
#
_entry.id   AF-A0A6G7Y1V9-F1
#
_cell.length_a   1.000
_cell.length_b   1.000
_cell.length_c   1.000
_cell.angle_alpha   90.00
_cell.angle_beta   90.00
_cell.angle_gamma   90.00
#
_symmetry.space_group_name_H-M   'P 1'
#
loop_
_entity.id
_entity.type
_entity.pdbx_description
1 polymer ?
#
loop_
_entity_poly.entity_id
_entity_poly.type
_entity_poly.pdbx_seq_one_letter_code
_entity_poly.pdbx_strand_id
1 'polypeptide(L)'
;MNKLIKLEFKRTSISRYTVSVALMTLMLVVMCYFFAFVSKMKPDDAVSNNFLASYEFVFTMVHLLSLASFSILSAVIFSKFVVESYHNENVQLLMLYPVSRIKVFLAKLIVCVSLTIIYAVLSQTVVYLLFFVSESLFPILNQPNSLSVQFMAQFPKVLEVAINATLVGMISMAMGFNLKSIPTTIITAIIISAILCNVQTVGDGSPSIYISLLLMVISVTLSSKMAKKIDKFELRGA
;
A
#
# COMPACT_ATOMS: atom_id res chain seq x y z
N MET A 1 -20.63 15.82 -3.65
CA MET A 1 -19.71 14.65 -3.68
C MET A 1 -19.90 13.71 -2.50
N ASN A 2 -20.02 14.19 -1.26
CA ASN A 2 -20.08 13.34 -0.05
C ASN A 2 -21.16 12.25 -0.08
N LYS A 3 -22.34 12.52 -0.68
CA LYS A 3 -23.41 11.52 -0.86
C LYS A 3 -22.99 10.35 -1.76
N LEU A 4 -22.24 10.61 -2.84
CA LEU A 4 -21.71 9.56 -3.73
C LEU A 4 -20.65 8.71 -3.03
N ILE A 5 -19.72 9.35 -2.30
CA ILE A 5 -18.67 8.65 -1.55
C ILE A 5 -19.31 7.71 -0.51
N LYS A 6 -20.33 8.18 0.22
CA LYS A 6 -21.06 7.36 1.20
C LYS A 6 -21.79 6.18 0.56
N LEU A 7 -22.37 6.37 -0.63
CA LEU A 7 -23.04 5.30 -1.37
C LEU A 7 -22.05 4.25 -1.88
N GLU A 8 -20.90 4.67 -2.42
CA GLU A 8 -19.84 3.76 -2.86
C GLU A 8 -19.27 2.97 -1.67
N PHE A 9 -19.02 3.63 -0.53
CA PHE A 9 -18.57 2.95 0.70
C PHE A 9 -19.56 1.92 1.24
N LYS A 10 -20.88 2.13 1.05
CA LYS A 10 -21.90 1.15 1.45
C LYS A 10 -22.04 0.00 0.43
N ARG A 11 -21.71 0.26 -0.84
CA ARG A 11 -21.75 -0.72 -1.92
C ARG A 11 -20.52 -1.62 -1.93
N THR A 12 -19.39 -1.14 -1.43
CA THR A 12 -18.18 -1.93 -1.30
C THR A 12 -18.42 -3.04 -0.27
N SER A 13 -18.18 -4.30 -0.64
CA SER A 13 -18.22 -5.42 0.32
C SER A 13 -16.94 -5.44 1.17
N ILE A 14 -16.78 -4.42 2.02
CA ILE A 14 -15.59 -4.16 2.85
C ILE A 14 -15.18 -5.40 3.63
N SER A 15 -16.15 -6.18 4.11
CA SER A 15 -15.96 -7.40 4.89
C SER A 15 -15.07 -8.46 4.24
N ARG A 16 -15.01 -8.54 2.89
CA ARG A 16 -14.12 -9.52 2.23
C ARG A 16 -12.67 -9.07 2.26
N TYR A 17 -12.43 -7.77 2.10
CA TYR A 17 -11.10 -7.19 2.14
C TYR A 17 -10.54 -7.14 3.56
N THR A 18 -11.38 -6.92 4.58
CA THR A 18 -10.94 -6.96 5.98
C THR A 18 -10.38 -8.33 6.38
N VAL A 19 -10.96 -9.42 5.87
CA VAL A 19 -10.44 -10.78 6.11
C VAL A 19 -9.06 -10.96 5.46
N SER A 20 -8.89 -10.51 4.22
CA SER A 20 -7.59 -10.54 3.55
C SER A 20 -6.53 -9.72 4.31
N VAL A 21 -6.90 -8.52 4.77
CA VAL A 21 -6.01 -7.67 5.57
C VAL A 21 -5.63 -8.37 6.88
N ALA A 22 -6.58 -8.97 7.59
CA ALA A 22 -6.30 -9.69 8.83
C ALA A 22 -5.30 -10.84 8.63
N LEU A 23 -5.46 -11.62 7.54
CA LEU A 23 -4.51 -12.68 7.18
C LEU A 23 -3.13 -12.12 6.83
N MET A 24 -3.06 -11.01 6.09
CA MET A 24 -1.80 -10.34 5.77
C MET A 24 -1.12 -9.81 7.04
N THR A 25 -1.86 -9.19 7.96
CA THR A 25 -1.32 -8.73 9.25
C THR A 25 -0.75 -9.90 10.04
N LEU A 26 -1.46 -11.03 10.13
CA LEU A 26 -0.95 -12.24 10.80
C LEU A 26 0.37 -12.71 10.19
N MET A 27 0.45 -12.77 8.85
CA MET A 27 1.68 -13.15 8.15
C MET A 27 2.83 -12.17 8.42
N LEU A 28 2.55 -10.86 8.45
CA LEU A 28 3.55 -9.84 8.77
C LEU A 28 4.06 -9.97 10.22
N VAL A 29 3.19 -10.31 11.18
CA VAL A 29 3.59 -10.59 12.57
C VAL A 29 4.53 -11.79 12.63
N VAL A 30 4.19 -12.90 11.95
CA VAL A 30 5.05 -14.10 11.90
C VAL A 30 6.41 -13.76 11.32
N MET A 31 6.44 -13.01 10.21
CA MET A 31 7.70 -12.59 9.58
C MET A 31 8.50 -11.62 10.45
N CYS A 32 7.84 -10.74 11.21
CA CYS A 32 8.50 -9.85 12.16
C CYS A 32 9.26 -10.65 13.23
N TYR A 33 8.63 -11.65 13.84
CA TYR A 33 9.30 -12.51 14.81
C TYR A 33 10.39 -13.40 14.19
N PHE A 34 10.20 -13.84 12.95
CA PHE A 34 11.25 -14.54 12.20
C PHE A 34 12.51 -13.68 12.07
N PHE A 35 12.38 -12.40 11.68
CA PHE A 35 13.51 -11.49 11.60
C PHE A 35 14.13 -11.21 12.97
N ALA A 36 13.33 -11.02 14.01
CA ALA A 36 13.84 -10.85 15.37
C ALA A 36 14.63 -12.07 15.87
N PHE A 37 14.19 -13.28 15.54
CA PHE A 37 14.90 -14.52 15.87
C PHE A 37 16.21 -14.66 15.10
N VAL A 38 16.21 -14.34 13.80
CA VAL A 38 17.42 -14.32 12.95
C VAL A 38 18.45 -13.33 13.51
N SER A 39 18.00 -12.16 13.98
CA SER A 39 18.86 -11.16 14.62
C SER A 39 19.46 -11.66 15.94
N LYS A 40 18.78 -12.54 16.68
CA LYS A 40 19.28 -13.13 17.93
C LYS A 40 20.29 -14.26 17.73
N MET A 41 20.16 -15.03 16.64
CA MET A 41 20.94 -16.26 16.40
C MET A 41 22.36 -16.04 15.86
N LYS A 42 22.77 -14.81 15.53
CA LYS A 42 24.13 -14.52 15.05
C LYS A 42 25.00 -14.00 16.20
N PRO A 43 25.92 -14.82 16.74
CA PRO A 43 26.88 -14.37 17.73
C PRO A 43 28.03 -13.62 17.03
N ASP A 44 28.32 -12.40 17.49
CA ASP A 44 29.63 -11.77 17.71
C ASP A 44 30.88 -12.17 16.88
N ASP A 45 30.74 -12.54 15.61
CA ASP A 45 31.90 -12.68 14.71
C ASP A 45 32.35 -11.27 14.27
N ALA A 46 33.40 -10.80 14.94
CA ALA A 46 33.95 -9.45 15.05
C ALA A 46 34.37 -8.71 13.76
N VAL A 47 33.88 -9.03 12.57
CA VAL A 47 34.24 -8.32 11.33
C VAL A 47 33.07 -8.12 10.33
N SER A 48 31.83 -8.53 10.65
CA SER A 48 30.69 -8.35 9.72
C SER A 48 29.45 -7.75 10.39
N ASN A 49 29.37 -6.41 10.33
CA ASN A 49 28.16 -5.58 10.43
C ASN A 49 27.15 -5.89 11.56
N ASN A 50 27.29 -5.16 12.66
CA ASN A 50 26.31 -4.97 13.76
C ASN A 50 24.89 -4.55 13.31
N PHE A 51 24.68 -4.28 12.01
CA PHE A 51 23.39 -3.94 11.44
C PHE A 51 22.36 -5.08 11.57
N LEU A 52 22.76 -6.34 11.42
CA LEU A 52 21.82 -7.48 11.47
C LEU A 52 21.28 -7.76 12.88
N ALA A 53 22.00 -7.36 13.92
CA ALA A 53 21.60 -7.49 15.32
C ALA A 53 20.85 -6.26 15.86
N SER A 54 20.45 -5.33 14.97
CA SER A 54 19.81 -4.06 15.35
C SER A 54 18.29 -4.07 15.12
N TYR A 55 17.54 -3.37 15.98
CA TYR A 55 16.10 -3.14 15.78
C TYR A 55 15.77 -2.49 14.43
N GLU A 56 16.68 -1.65 13.93
CA GLU A 56 16.55 -1.00 12.62
C GLU A 56 16.43 -2.00 11.48
N PHE A 57 17.17 -3.11 11.53
CA PHE A 57 17.07 -4.16 10.51
C PHE A 57 15.70 -4.83 10.53
N VAL A 58 15.21 -5.21 11.72
CA VAL A 58 13.88 -5.84 11.87
C VAL A 58 12.79 -4.91 11.36
N PHE A 59 12.80 -3.64 11.77
CA PHE A 59 11.80 -2.66 11.33
C PHE A 59 11.87 -2.37 9.83
N THR A 60 13.07 -2.27 9.26
CA THR A 60 13.26 -2.06 7.82
C THR A 60 12.72 -3.23 7.01
N MET A 61 13.01 -4.47 7.41
CA MET A 61 12.50 -5.65 6.72
C MET A 61 10.97 -5.77 6.80
N VAL A 62 10.38 -5.47 7.97
CA VAL A 62 8.92 -5.42 8.13
C VAL A 62 8.30 -4.31 7.28
N HIS A 63 8.94 -3.14 7.16
CA HIS A 63 8.48 -2.06 6.29
C HIS A 63 8.46 -2.46 4.82
N LEU A 64 9.53 -3.09 4.33
CA LEU A 64 9.63 -3.53 2.93
C LEU A 64 8.58 -4.59 2.60
N LEU A 65 8.39 -5.57 3.49
CA LEU A 65 7.37 -6.60 3.32
C LEU A 65 5.95 -6.01 3.37
N SER A 66 5.73 -5.02 4.24
CA SER A 66 4.48 -4.27 4.30
C SER A 66 4.24 -3.49 3.00
N LEU A 67 5.25 -2.81 2.45
CA LEU A 67 5.15 -2.10 1.19
C LEU A 67 4.74 -3.02 0.04
N ALA A 68 5.44 -4.14 -0.12
CA ALA A 68 5.16 -5.10 -1.19
C ALA A 68 3.74 -5.67 -1.04
N SER A 69 3.38 -6.16 0.14
CA SER A 69 2.09 -6.79 0.38
C SER A 69 0.91 -5.82 0.20
N PHE A 70 0.99 -4.62 0.79
CA PHE A 70 -0.06 -3.60 0.67
C PHE A 70 -0.13 -2.98 -0.73
N SER A 71 0.97 -2.90 -1.49
CA SER A 71 0.91 -2.46 -2.89
C SER A 71 0.12 -3.43 -3.77
N ILE A 72 0.25 -4.74 -3.54
CA ILE A 72 -0.50 -5.77 -4.27
C ILE A 72 -1.98 -5.70 -3.87
N LEU A 73 -2.27 -5.61 -2.56
CA LEU A 73 -3.65 -5.44 -2.08
C LEU A 73 -4.29 -4.17 -2.66
N SER A 74 -3.55 -3.07 -2.70
CA SER A 74 -3.98 -1.81 -3.30
C SER A 74 -4.35 -2.00 -4.77
N ALA A 75 -3.50 -2.65 -5.57
CA ALA A 75 -3.81 -2.95 -6.97
C ALA A 75 -5.04 -3.87 -7.13
N VAL A 76 -5.24 -4.85 -6.25
CA VAL A 76 -6.44 -5.69 -6.24
C VAL A 76 -7.70 -4.86 -5.96
N ILE A 77 -7.66 -3.94 -5.00
CA ILE A 77 -8.77 -3.02 -4.71
C ILE A 77 -9.03 -2.12 -5.92
N PHE A 78 -8.02 -1.44 -6.46
CA PHE A 78 -8.18 -0.56 -7.61
C PHE A 78 -8.69 -1.28 -8.86
N SER A 79 -8.21 -2.49 -9.13
CA SER A 79 -8.66 -3.28 -10.29
C SER A 79 -10.12 -3.70 -10.18
N LYS A 80 -10.56 -4.14 -8.99
CA LYS A 80 -11.95 -4.53 -8.72
C LYS A 80 -12.92 -3.35 -8.73
N PHE A 81 -12.54 -2.20 -8.18
CA PHE A 81 -13.45 -1.05 -8.10
C PHE A 81 -13.44 -0.19 -9.36
N VAL A 82 -12.28 0.01 -9.97
CA VAL A 82 -12.14 0.89 -11.13
C VAL A 82 -12.13 0.05 -12.42
N VAL A 83 -11.15 -0.83 -12.62
CA VAL A 83 -10.99 -1.51 -13.91
C VAL A 83 -12.20 -2.38 -14.27
N GLU A 84 -12.76 -3.13 -13.32
CA GLU A 84 -13.95 -3.95 -13.54
C GLU A 84 -15.22 -3.11 -13.81
N SER A 85 -15.31 -1.90 -13.24
CA SER A 85 -16.47 -1.01 -13.47
C SER A 85 -16.48 -0.37 -14.86
N TYR A 86 -15.31 -0.20 -15.48
CA TYR A 86 -15.17 0.38 -16.82
C TYR A 86 -14.90 -0.68 -17.90
N HIS A 87 -15.04 -1.96 -17.54
CA HIS A 87 -14.96 -3.12 -18.42
C HIS A 87 -16.32 -3.86 -18.41
N ASN A 88 -16.65 -4.59 -19.49
CA ASN A 88 -17.93 -5.30 -19.72
C ASN A 88 -19.20 -4.43 -19.91
N GLU A 89 -20.36 -5.09 -19.97
CA GLU A 89 -21.73 -4.59 -20.19
C GLU A 89 -22.16 -3.47 -19.23
N ASN A 90 -21.41 -3.25 -18.14
CA ASN A 90 -21.63 -2.18 -17.17
C ASN A 90 -21.38 -0.77 -17.73
N VAL A 91 -20.69 -0.63 -18.87
CA VAL A 91 -20.56 0.67 -19.56
C VAL A 91 -21.94 1.22 -19.96
N GLN A 92 -22.88 0.35 -20.35
CA GLN A 92 -24.25 0.76 -20.71
C GLN A 92 -25.03 1.27 -19.48
N LEU A 93 -24.86 0.63 -18.31
CA LEU A 93 -25.45 1.08 -17.04
C LEU A 93 -24.83 2.39 -16.53
N LEU A 94 -23.54 2.61 -16.78
CA LEU A 94 -22.87 3.88 -16.48
C LEU A 94 -23.31 5.02 -17.44
N MET A 95 -23.76 4.70 -18.66
CA MET A 95 -24.30 5.69 -19.59
C MET A 95 -25.71 6.17 -19.20
N LEU A 96 -26.48 5.36 -18.47
CA LEU A 96 -27.81 5.70 -17.95
C LEU A 96 -27.75 6.57 -16.67
N TYR A 97 -26.57 6.78 -16.09
CA TYR A 97 -26.44 7.58 -14.86
C TYR A 97 -26.65 9.08 -15.17
N PRO A 98 -27.58 9.77 -14.48
CA PRO A 98 -27.83 11.21 -14.67
C PRO A 98 -26.73 12.10 -14.05
N VAL A 99 -25.56 11.55 -13.75
CA VAL A 99 -24.44 12.21 -13.05
C VAL A 99 -23.17 12.05 -13.89
N SER A 100 -22.37 13.10 -14.01
CA SER A 100 -21.15 13.07 -14.83
C SER A 100 -20.17 11.98 -14.39
N ARG A 101 -19.64 11.21 -15.35
CA ARG A 101 -18.81 10.01 -15.12
C ARG A 101 -17.49 10.34 -14.46
N ILE A 102 -16.95 11.55 -14.67
CA ILE A 102 -15.75 12.04 -13.99
C ILE A 102 -15.98 12.13 -12.47
N LYS A 103 -17.15 12.60 -12.02
CA LYS A 103 -17.46 12.72 -10.59
C LYS A 103 -17.60 11.36 -9.93
N VAL A 104 -18.16 10.38 -10.64
CA VAL A 104 -18.25 8.99 -10.18
C VAL A 104 -16.87 8.33 -10.13
N PHE A 105 -16.04 8.54 -11.15
CA PHE A 105 -14.66 8.06 -11.19
C PHE A 105 -13.83 8.58 -10.01
N LEU A 106 -13.87 9.89 -9.77
CA LEU A 106 -13.16 10.52 -8.65
C LEU A 106 -13.66 10.03 -7.30
N ALA A 107 -14.98 9.84 -7.13
CA ALA A 107 -15.53 9.29 -5.89
C ALA A 107 -14.99 7.88 -5.61
N LYS A 108 -14.94 7.00 -6.63
CA LYS A 108 -14.37 5.65 -6.50
C LYS A 108 -12.89 5.68 -6.16
N LEU A 109 -12.12 6.56 -6.80
CA LEU A 109 -10.69 6.72 -6.55
C LEU A 109 -10.45 7.13 -5.08
N ILE A 110 -11.19 8.12 -4.57
CA ILE A 110 -11.09 8.56 -3.17
C ILE A 110 -11.42 7.42 -2.20
N VAL A 111 -12.45 6.62 -2.48
CA VAL A 111 -12.80 5.45 -1.65
C VAL A 111 -11.67 4.41 -1.66
N CYS A 112 -11.08 4.12 -2.81
CA CYS A 112 -9.98 3.15 -2.91
C CYS A 112 -8.72 3.64 -2.19
N VAL A 113 -8.33 4.90 -2.38
CA VAL A 113 -7.18 5.51 -1.69
C VAL A 113 -7.38 5.52 -0.18
N SER A 114 -8.55 5.96 0.30
CA SER A 114 -8.82 5.99 1.74
C SER A 114 -8.81 4.58 2.36
N LEU A 115 -9.45 3.59 1.72
CA LEU A 115 -9.45 2.21 2.21
C LEU A 115 -8.04 1.62 2.27
N THR A 116 -7.23 1.83 1.23
CA THR A 116 -5.86 1.28 1.17
C THR A 116 -4.94 1.91 2.21
N ILE A 117 -5.01 3.23 2.43
CA ILE A 117 -4.28 3.92 3.49
C ILE A 117 -4.70 3.39 4.86
N ILE A 118 -6.00 3.33 5.14
CA ILE A 118 -6.52 2.88 6.45
C ILE A 118 -6.05 1.46 6.76
N TYR A 119 -6.14 0.53 5.80
CA TYR A 119 -5.69 -0.85 6.01
C TYR A 119 -4.19 -0.97 6.20
N ALA A 120 -3.39 -0.26 5.40
CA ALA A 120 -1.94 -0.29 5.51
C ALA A 120 -1.46 0.28 6.86
N VAL A 121 -2.05 1.39 7.32
CA VAL A 121 -1.72 2.01 8.61
C VAL A 121 -2.18 1.12 9.77
N LEU A 122 -3.43 0.61 9.73
CA LEU A 122 -3.98 -0.23 10.79
C LEU A 122 -3.18 -1.52 10.96
N SER A 123 -2.83 -2.19 9.85
CA SER A 123 -2.04 -3.42 9.92
C SER A 123 -0.65 -3.18 10.49
N GLN A 124 0.07 -2.18 9.98
CA GLN A 124 1.44 -1.90 10.44
C GLN A 124 1.46 -1.46 11.91
N THR A 125 0.52 -0.61 12.33
CA THR A 125 0.41 -0.20 13.74
C THR A 125 0.16 -1.40 14.66
N VAL A 126 -0.70 -2.35 14.25
CA VAL A 126 -0.92 -3.60 15.01
C VAL A 126 0.37 -4.42 15.11
N VAL A 127 1.12 -4.60 14.01
CA VAL A 127 2.39 -5.35 14.03
C VAL A 127 3.40 -4.70 14.98
N TYR A 128 3.58 -3.38 14.90
CA TYR A 128 4.53 -2.67 15.76
C TYR A 128 4.11 -2.66 17.23
N LEU A 129 2.82 -2.51 17.53
CA LEU A 129 2.32 -2.59 18.91
C LEU A 129 2.57 -3.97 19.50
N LEU A 130 2.30 -5.04 18.75
CA LEU A 130 2.56 -6.41 19.21
C LEU A 130 4.06 -6.63 19.46
N PHE A 131 4.92 -6.15 18.56
CA PHE A 131 6.36 -6.27 18.74
C PHE A 131 6.86 -5.48 19.96
N PHE A 132 6.36 -4.25 20.15
CA PHE A 132 6.72 -3.40 21.29
C PHE A 132 6.31 -4.03 22.64
N VAL A 133 5.08 -4.55 22.73
CA VAL A 133 4.60 -5.24 23.94
C VAL A 133 5.45 -6.48 24.23
N SER A 134 5.73 -7.30 23.21
CA SER A 134 6.54 -8.50 23.38
C SER A 134 7.96 -8.20 23.85
N GLU A 135 8.62 -7.21 23.26
CA GLU A 135 9.98 -6.81 23.68
C GLU A 135 9.99 -6.21 25.08
N SER A 136 8.91 -5.53 25.50
CA SER A 136 8.79 -5.01 26.87
C SER A 136 8.65 -6.09 27.94
N LEU A 137 8.07 -7.25 27.59
CA LEU A 137 7.86 -8.38 28.51
C LEU A 137 9.03 -9.37 28.49
N PHE A 138 9.58 -9.62 27.29
CA PHE A 138 10.68 -10.54 27.07
C PHE A 138 11.67 -9.90 26.10
N PRO A 139 12.73 -9.22 26.60
CA PRO A 139 13.70 -8.58 25.71
C PRO A 139 14.43 -9.65 24.90
N ILE A 140 14.17 -9.68 23.58
CA ILE A 140 14.75 -10.62 22.63
C ILE A 140 16.11 -10.09 22.16
N LEU A 141 16.22 -8.77 21.99
CA LEU A 141 17.37 -8.09 21.39
C LEU A 141 18.32 -7.45 22.44
N ASN A 142 17.93 -7.42 23.72
CA ASN A 142 18.78 -7.03 24.87
C ASN A 142 19.59 -5.72 24.69
N GLN A 143 19.07 -4.73 23.96
CA GLN A 143 19.70 -3.40 23.93
C GLN A 143 19.03 -2.45 24.92
N PRO A 144 19.75 -1.97 25.96
CA PRO A 144 19.19 -1.02 26.90
C PRO A 144 19.01 0.37 26.25
N ASN A 145 17.88 1.02 26.53
CA ASN A 145 17.56 2.43 26.28
C ASN A 145 17.23 2.91 24.84
N SER A 146 17.05 2.03 23.85
CA SER A 146 16.73 2.47 22.46
C SER A 146 15.30 2.18 21.97
N LEU A 147 14.54 1.30 22.63
CA LEU A 147 13.25 0.80 22.12
C LEU A 147 12.19 1.90 21.93
N SER A 148 12.02 2.79 22.90
CA SER A 148 11.00 3.87 22.83
C SER A 148 11.30 4.90 21.74
N VAL A 149 12.57 5.31 21.61
CA VAL A 149 13.02 6.25 20.58
C VAL A 149 12.89 5.65 19.19
N GLN A 150 13.29 4.39 19.01
CA GLN A 150 13.17 3.69 17.73
C GLN A 150 11.73 3.39 17.35
N PHE A 151 10.84 3.11 18.31
CA PHE A 151 9.41 2.95 18.08
C PHE A 151 8.78 4.27 17.62
N MET A 152 9.11 5.39 18.26
CA MET A 152 8.63 6.70 17.84
C MET A 152 9.08 7.06 16.41
N ALA A 153 10.28 6.65 16.01
CA ALA A 153 10.80 6.85 14.66
C ALA A 153 10.04 6.05 13.58
N GLN A 154 9.25 5.03 13.94
CA GLN A 154 8.49 4.22 12.95
C GLN A 154 7.19 4.89 12.50
N PHE A 155 6.57 5.75 13.32
CA PHE A 155 5.30 6.42 12.95
C PHE A 155 5.34 7.15 11.60
N PRO A 156 6.35 8.00 11.29
CA PRO A 156 6.42 8.63 9.98
C PRO A 156 6.63 7.61 8.84
N LYS A 157 7.41 6.56 9.07
CA LYS A 157 7.66 5.51 8.08
C LYS A 157 6.43 4.67 7.76
N VAL A 158 5.55 4.42 8.74
CA VAL A 158 4.25 3.75 8.51
C VAL A 158 3.40 4.51 7.49
N LEU A 159 3.33 5.84 7.64
CA LEU A 159 2.60 6.70 6.71
C LEU A 159 3.24 6.70 5.33
N GLU A 160 4.56 6.77 5.25
CA GLU A 160 5.30 6.70 4.00
C GLU A 160 5.01 5.39 3.23
N VAL A 161 5.07 4.24 3.91
CA VAL A 161 4.76 2.93 3.31
C VAL A 161 3.31 2.88 2.82
N ALA A 162 2.36 3.38 3.63
CA ALA A 162 0.95 3.42 3.25
C ALA A 162 0.74 4.28 2.00
N ILE A 163 1.33 5.48 1.95
CA ILE A 163 1.26 6.36 0.79
C ILE A 163 1.88 5.67 -0.42
N ASN A 164 3.11 5.16 -0.34
CA ASN A 164 3.78 4.50 -1.45
C ASN A 164 2.99 3.31 -1.99
N ALA A 165 2.42 2.45 -1.13
CA ALA A 165 1.57 1.35 -1.54
C ALA A 165 0.33 1.82 -2.32
N THR A 166 -0.28 2.94 -1.92
CA THR A 166 -1.41 3.52 -2.67
C THR A 166 -1.00 4.09 -4.03
N LEU A 167 0.15 4.78 -4.10
CA LEU A 167 0.68 5.34 -5.34
C LEU A 167 0.99 4.24 -6.36
N VAL A 168 1.58 3.13 -5.92
CA VAL A 168 1.79 1.95 -6.77
C VAL A 168 0.47 1.41 -7.30
N GLY A 169 -0.53 1.24 -6.42
CA GLY A 169 -1.85 0.77 -6.83
C GLY A 169 -2.52 1.67 -7.87
N MET A 170 -2.38 2.99 -7.73
CA MET A 170 -2.88 3.98 -8.71
C MET A 170 -2.16 3.87 -10.06
N ILE A 171 -0.84 3.69 -10.07
CA ILE A 171 -0.07 3.51 -11.32
C ILE A 171 -0.48 2.20 -12.01
N SER A 172 -0.58 1.11 -11.25
CA SER A 172 -1.02 -0.20 -11.73
C SER A 172 -2.43 -0.18 -12.30
N MET A 173 -3.35 0.54 -11.65
CA MET A 173 -4.70 0.79 -12.15
C MET A 173 -4.66 1.45 -13.52
N ALA A 174 -3.83 2.48 -13.71
CA ALA A 174 -3.74 3.19 -14.97
C ALA A 174 -3.24 2.31 -16.11
N MET A 175 -2.26 1.45 -15.82
CA MET A 175 -1.75 0.47 -16.78
C MET A 175 -2.81 -0.56 -17.16
N GLY A 176 -3.49 -1.18 -16.18
CA GLY A 176 -4.50 -2.18 -16.50
C GLY A 176 -5.80 -1.61 -17.07
N PHE A 177 -6.12 -0.34 -16.82
CA PHE A 177 -7.20 0.36 -17.52
C PHE A 177 -6.89 0.54 -19.01
N ASN A 178 -5.64 0.90 -19.36
CA ASN A 178 -5.23 1.05 -20.76
C ASN A 178 -5.21 -0.29 -21.50
N LEU A 179 -4.81 -1.35 -20.81
CA LEU A 179 -4.75 -2.73 -21.35
C LEU A 179 -6.06 -3.52 -21.19
N LYS A 180 -7.12 -2.89 -20.63
CA LYS A 180 -8.44 -3.50 -20.39
C LYS A 180 -8.38 -4.86 -19.69
N SER A 181 -7.50 -5.01 -18.69
CA SER A 181 -7.25 -6.30 -18.08
C SER A 181 -6.99 -6.18 -16.58
N ILE A 182 -7.71 -6.99 -15.80
CA ILE A 182 -7.51 -7.11 -14.34
C ILE A 182 -6.15 -7.72 -14.02
N PRO A 183 -5.73 -8.87 -14.60
CA PRO A 183 -4.44 -9.46 -14.25
C PRO A 183 -3.24 -8.55 -14.57
N THR A 184 -3.31 -7.70 -15.59
CA THR A 184 -2.22 -6.76 -15.90
C THR A 184 -2.04 -5.69 -14.83
N THR A 185 -3.10 -5.26 -14.13
CA THR A 185 -2.95 -4.38 -12.95
C THR A 185 -2.14 -5.03 -11.84
N ILE A 186 -2.37 -6.32 -11.57
CA ILE A 186 -1.72 -7.02 -10.45
C ILE A 186 -0.25 -7.25 -10.79
N ILE A 187 0.04 -7.72 -12.01
CA ILE A 187 1.43 -7.98 -12.45
C ILE A 187 2.25 -6.69 -12.44
N THR A 188 1.69 -5.57 -12.91
CA THR A 188 2.40 -4.28 -12.87
C THR A 188 2.66 -3.79 -11.45
N ALA A 189 1.74 -4.04 -10.51
CA ALA A 189 1.97 -3.72 -9.10
C ALA A 189 3.12 -4.51 -8.51
N ILE A 190 3.20 -5.81 -8.79
CA ILE A 190 4.29 -6.68 -8.34
C ILE A 190 5.64 -6.15 -8.84
N ILE A 191 5.75 -5.85 -10.14
CA ILE A 191 7.00 -5.34 -10.73
C ILE A 191 7.42 -4.01 -10.10
N ILE A 192 6.50 -3.05 -9.99
CA ILE A 192 6.81 -1.73 -9.41
C ILE A 192 7.18 -1.87 -7.93
N SER A 193 6.45 -2.70 -7.18
CA SER A 193 6.74 -2.93 -5.76
C SER A 193 8.13 -3.53 -5.54
N ALA A 194 8.55 -4.47 -6.39
CA ALA A 194 9.88 -5.07 -6.31
C ALA A 194 10.98 -4.04 -6.56
N ILE A 195 10.82 -3.18 -7.57
CA ILE A 195 11.77 -2.08 -7.83
C ILE A 195 11.82 -1.15 -6.62
N LEU A 196 10.67 -0.73 -6.09
CA LEU A 196 10.64 0.19 -4.95
C LEU A 196 11.26 -0.38 -3.68
N CYS A 197 11.03 -1.67 -3.39
CA CYS A 197 11.67 -2.31 -2.25
C CYS A 197 13.21 -2.27 -2.37
N ASN A 198 13.75 -2.56 -3.56
CA ASN A 198 15.19 -2.50 -3.79
C ASN A 198 15.75 -1.07 -3.66
N VAL A 199 15.02 -0.06 -4.13
CA VAL A 199 15.48 1.32 -4.00
C VAL A 199 15.45 1.78 -2.54
N GLN A 200 14.45 1.36 -1.77
CA GLN A 200 14.35 1.69 -0.34
C GLN A 200 15.42 0.99 0.51
N THR A 201 15.96 -0.16 0.08
CA THR A 201 17.06 -0.84 0.79
C THR A 201 18.43 -0.19 0.61
N VAL A 202 18.65 0.55 -0.48
CA VAL A 202 19.97 1.13 -0.84
C VAL A 202 20.15 2.54 -0.27
N GLY A 203 19.08 3.18 0.19
CA GLY A 203 19.07 4.59 0.57
C GLY A 203 19.11 4.86 2.07
N ASP A 204 20.12 5.58 2.54
CA ASP A 204 20.15 6.19 3.87
C ASP A 204 19.09 7.30 3.97
N GLY A 205 17.84 6.93 4.28
CA GLY A 205 16.70 7.75 4.77
C GLY A 205 16.22 8.94 3.90
N SER A 206 17.11 9.78 3.42
CA SER A 206 16.88 10.94 2.57
C SER A 206 16.36 10.65 1.14
N PRO A 207 16.78 9.59 0.42
CA PRO A 207 16.28 9.34 -0.94
C PRO A 207 14.83 8.82 -0.97
N SER A 208 14.29 8.27 0.13
CA SER A 208 12.95 7.64 0.16
C SER A 208 11.82 8.67 -0.06
N ILE A 209 11.96 9.87 0.49
CA ILE A 209 11.00 10.98 0.33
C ILE A 209 10.95 11.45 -1.12
N TYR A 210 12.11 11.63 -1.77
CA TYR A 210 12.17 12.07 -3.17
C TYR A 210 11.52 11.06 -4.12
N ILE A 211 11.72 9.76 -3.87
CA ILE A 211 11.08 8.69 -4.64
C ILE A 211 9.56 8.71 -4.46
N SER A 212 9.10 8.88 -3.22
CA SER A 212 7.68 8.98 -2.90
C SER A 212 7.02 10.16 -3.63
N LEU A 213 7.71 11.29 -3.69
CA LEU A 213 7.25 12.50 -4.39
C LEU A 213 7.21 12.28 -5.91
N LEU A 214 8.23 11.63 -6.48
CA LEU A 214 8.26 11.27 -7.91
C LEU A 214 7.12 10.30 -8.28
N LEU A 215 6.87 9.27 -7.46
CA LEU A 215 5.72 8.38 -7.63
C LEU A 215 4.39 9.12 -7.55
N MET A 216 4.29 10.10 -6.65
CA MET A 216 3.08 10.91 -6.51
C MET A 216 2.79 11.68 -7.79
N VAL A 217 3.79 12.34 -8.37
CA VAL A 217 3.64 13.06 -9.66
C VAL A 217 3.21 12.09 -10.77
N ILE A 218 3.83 10.92 -10.88
CA ILE A 218 3.49 9.92 -11.90
C ILE A 218 2.05 9.40 -11.73
N SER A 219 1.66 9.04 -10.51
CA SER A 219 0.31 8.51 -10.23
C SER A 219 -0.81 9.53 -10.51
N VAL A 220 -0.60 10.80 -10.16
CA VAL A 220 -1.57 11.89 -10.37
C VAL A 220 -1.69 12.23 -11.85
N THR A 221 -0.57 12.30 -12.57
CA THR A 221 -0.58 12.58 -14.01
C THR A 221 -1.27 11.45 -14.79
N LEU A 222 -1.03 10.18 -14.45
CA LEU A 222 -1.71 9.03 -15.04
C LEU A 222 -3.21 9.04 -14.75
N SER A 223 -3.60 9.27 -13.49
CA SER A 223 -5.01 9.36 -13.10
C SER A 223 -5.74 10.50 -13.79
N SER A 224 -5.07 11.65 -13.97
CA SER A 224 -5.61 12.80 -14.71
C SER A 224 -5.79 12.51 -16.20
N LYS A 225 -4.84 11.80 -16.83
CA LYS A 225 -4.97 11.33 -18.22
C LYS A 225 -6.16 10.38 -18.38
N MET A 226 -6.39 9.49 -17.42
CA MET A 226 -7.56 8.61 -17.42
C MET A 226 -8.86 9.40 -17.31
N ALA A 227 -8.94 10.37 -16.39
CA ALA A 227 -10.12 11.21 -16.22
C ALA A 227 -10.48 11.96 -17.53
N LYS A 228 -9.48 12.53 -18.23
CA LYS A 228 -9.67 13.17 -19.54
C LYS A 228 -10.16 12.20 -20.62
N LYS A 229 -9.66 10.96 -20.59
CA LYS A 229 -10.10 9.90 -21.53
C LYS A 229 -11.56 9.54 -21.30
N ILE A 230 -12.01 9.48 -20.04
CA ILE A 230 -13.41 9.22 -19.66
C ILE A 230 -14.32 10.36 -20.12
N ASP A 231 -13.91 11.61 -19.91
CA ASP A 231 -14.64 12.82 -20.36
C ASP A 231 -14.86 12.82 -21.89
N LYS A 232 -13.82 12.48 -22.65
CA LYS A 232 -13.91 12.38 -24.12
C LYS A 232 -14.88 11.28 -24.59
N PHE A 233 -15.11 10.23 -23.80
CA PHE A 233 -16.12 9.22 -24.09
C PHE A 233 -17.55 9.71 -23.79
N GLU A 234 -17.74 10.67 -22.88
CA GLU A 234 -19.04 11.31 -22.65
C GLU A 234 -19.43 12.18 -23.85
N LEU A 235 -18.51 12.99 -24.35
CA LEU A 235 -18.75 13.93 -25.46
C LEU A 235 -19.02 13.26 -26.82
N ARG A 236 -18.64 11.98 -27.01
CA ARG A 236 -18.88 11.23 -28.25
C ARG A 236 -20.14 10.36 -28.21
N GLY A 237 -20.72 10.15 -27.03
CA GLY A 237 -21.92 9.34 -26.82
C GLY A 237 -23.20 10.16 -26.59
N ALA A 238 -23.07 11.49 -26.59
CA ALA A 238 -24.17 12.45 -26.69
C ALA A 238 -24.24 12.96 -28.14
#